data_AF-K7MS16-F1
#
_entry.id   AF-K7MS16-F1
#
_cell.length_a   1.000
_cell.length_b   1.000
_cell.length_c   1.000
_cell.angle_alpha   90.00
_cell.angle_beta   90.00
_cell.angle_gamma   90.00
#
_symmetry.space_group_name_H-M   'P 1'
#
loop_
_entity.id
_entity.type
_entity.pdbx_description
1 polymer ?
#
loop_
_entity_poly.entity_id
_entity_poly.type
_entity_poly.pdbx_seq_one_letter_code
_entity_poly.pdbx_strand_id
1 'polypeptide(L)'
;MHVLFNVKRVAFSESFLSHRRRLFTWFSLSVSASLVLVSLFLLSNSLRVPKVSVFVPKLDAVGANSSIGPCPLLPFNTSHTFSSESNTFDTSKSNGSESSVQRIEEGSVAMEILHGVNNVSGENIKSVAEGRGLENSSLSSNLLPESNNGKQSKHEGGLDGEKNLKNVTVTHNDEMHVGLYDEKCDIFDGKWVRDGSKPHYPLGSCRLIDRDFNCHRNGRPDAEYVKWRWQPNGCKIPSLNATDFLERLRGQRLVFVGDSLNRNMWESLVCILRQSIKNKKRVFEISGRREFKKKGVYAFRFEDYNCSVDFVVSPFIVQESTFNGKNGSFETLRLDLMDRTTARYCDANIIVFNTGHWWTHDKTSKGEDYYQEGNHVYPRLEVLDAYTRALTTWAKWVDQKINADQTQVFFRGFSVTHFWGGQWNSGGQCHKETEPIFNEAYLQRYPSKMLALEHVIQQMKARVVYMNISRLTDYRKDGHPSVYRTGYKASMNHNTAALFEDCSHWCLPGVPDTWNELLYVSLLKYGKGTWKS
;
A
#
# COMPACT_ATOMS: atom_id res chain seq x y z
N MET A 1 34.56 22.57 -23.81
CA MET A 1 34.64 21.10 -23.64
C MET A 1 33.24 20.59 -23.31
N HIS A 2 32.47 20.14 -24.31
CA HIS A 2 31.15 19.52 -24.11
C HIS A 2 31.30 18.00 -24.10
N VAL A 3 31.05 17.36 -22.97
CA VAL A 3 30.91 15.90 -22.88
C VAL A 3 29.48 15.59 -22.46
N LEU A 4 28.68 15.13 -23.43
CA LEU A 4 27.34 14.57 -23.23
C LEU A 4 27.48 13.19 -22.57
N PHE A 5 27.08 13.06 -21.30
CA PHE A 5 26.91 11.76 -20.65
C PHE A 5 25.48 11.25 -20.81
N ASN A 6 25.36 10.14 -21.54
CA ASN A 6 24.13 9.40 -21.80
C ASN A 6 23.81 8.52 -20.57
N VAL A 7 22.80 8.90 -19.77
CA VAL A 7 22.38 8.15 -18.57
C VAL A 7 21.36 7.07 -18.95
N LYS A 8 21.78 5.80 -18.94
CA LYS A 8 20.88 4.64 -18.97
C LYS A 8 20.05 4.59 -17.68
N ARG A 9 18.73 4.78 -17.78
CA ARG A 9 17.75 4.52 -16.70
C ARG A 9 17.77 3.04 -16.30
N VAL A 10 18.26 2.72 -15.11
CA VAL A 10 17.96 1.43 -14.45
C VAL A 10 16.68 1.63 -13.65
N ALA A 11 15.55 1.21 -14.22
CA ALA A 11 14.25 1.28 -13.58
C ALA A 11 14.19 0.38 -12.33
N PHE A 12 13.43 0.83 -11.32
CA PHE A 12 12.99 0.01 -10.20
C PHE A 12 12.49 -1.34 -10.73
N SER A 13 12.97 -2.44 -10.15
CA SER A 13 12.52 -3.78 -10.49
C SER A 13 11.10 -4.01 -9.95
N GLU A 14 10.13 -3.27 -10.46
CA GLU A 14 8.74 -3.67 -10.42
C GLU A 14 8.46 -4.43 -11.71
N SER A 15 8.42 -5.76 -11.59
CA SER A 15 7.98 -6.66 -12.65
C SER A 15 6.48 -6.58 -12.89
N PHE A 16 5.90 -5.37 -12.91
CA PHE A 16 4.50 -5.10 -13.25
C PHE A 16 4.37 -3.69 -13.85
N LEU A 17 5.18 -3.40 -14.87
CA LEU A 17 4.70 -2.56 -15.96
C LEU A 17 3.84 -3.46 -16.85
N SER A 18 2.71 -2.95 -17.36
CA SER A 18 1.79 -3.73 -18.21
C SER A 18 2.58 -4.54 -19.24
N HIS A 19 2.14 -5.76 -19.57
CA HIS A 19 2.83 -6.63 -20.53
C HIS A 19 3.13 -5.89 -21.87
N ARG A 20 2.38 -4.81 -22.17
CA ARG A 20 2.60 -3.89 -23.29
C ARG A 20 3.83 -2.99 -23.14
N ARG A 21 4.14 -2.43 -21.97
CA ARG A 21 5.36 -1.59 -21.77
C ARG A 21 6.66 -2.42 -21.81
N ARG A 22 6.62 -3.71 -21.43
CA ARG A 22 7.73 -4.65 -21.66
C ARG A 22 7.95 -4.95 -23.14
N LEU A 23 6.87 -5.10 -23.90
CA LEU A 23 6.96 -5.28 -25.35
C LEU A 23 7.56 -4.03 -26.01
N PHE A 24 7.13 -2.82 -25.68
CA PHE A 24 7.71 -1.61 -26.29
C PHE A 24 9.19 -1.39 -25.98
N THR A 25 9.68 -1.73 -24.78
CA THR A 25 11.12 -1.58 -24.45
C THR A 25 12.00 -2.62 -25.15
N TRP A 26 11.51 -3.85 -25.32
CA TRP A 26 12.20 -4.90 -26.08
C TRP A 26 12.12 -4.66 -27.59
N PHE A 27 10.98 -4.19 -28.09
CA PHE A 27 10.82 -3.79 -29.49
C PHE A 27 11.63 -2.53 -29.80
N SER A 28 11.74 -1.53 -28.92
CA SER A 28 12.58 -0.36 -29.21
C SER A 28 14.07 -0.71 -29.21
N LEU A 29 14.53 -1.62 -28.36
CA LEU A 29 15.93 -2.06 -28.36
C LEU A 29 16.23 -3.02 -29.52
N SER A 30 15.28 -3.90 -29.90
CA SER A 30 15.45 -4.77 -31.06
C SER A 30 15.33 -4.00 -32.37
N VAL A 31 14.45 -3.00 -32.47
CA VAL A 31 14.29 -2.15 -33.66
C VAL A 31 15.46 -1.17 -33.77
N SER A 32 16.04 -0.68 -32.68
CA SER A 32 17.27 0.15 -32.74
C SER A 32 18.49 -0.66 -33.15
N ALA A 33 18.67 -1.88 -32.61
CA ALA A 33 19.75 -2.77 -33.02
C ALA A 33 19.57 -3.29 -34.45
N SER A 34 18.32 -3.57 -34.85
CA SER A 34 18.00 -3.99 -36.22
C SER A 34 18.11 -2.84 -37.20
N LEU A 35 17.78 -1.60 -36.85
CA LEU A 35 17.96 -0.45 -37.73
C LEU A 35 19.43 -0.11 -37.91
N VAL A 36 20.30 -0.26 -36.90
CA VAL A 36 21.75 -0.07 -37.08
C VAL A 36 22.36 -1.19 -37.94
N LEU A 37 21.94 -2.45 -37.73
CA LEU A 37 22.35 -3.57 -38.59
C LEU A 37 21.80 -3.46 -40.01
N VAL A 38 20.55 -3.03 -40.18
CA VAL A 38 19.93 -2.82 -41.50
C VAL A 38 20.52 -1.58 -42.18
N SER A 39 20.93 -0.55 -41.47
CA SER A 39 21.69 0.58 -42.05
C SER A 39 23.06 0.15 -42.57
N LEU A 40 23.75 -0.74 -41.83
CA LEU A 40 25.04 -1.31 -42.24
C LEU A 40 24.90 -2.34 -43.37
N PHE A 41 23.80 -3.10 -43.40
CA PHE A 41 23.52 -4.06 -44.47
C PHE A 41 22.99 -3.40 -45.75
N LEU A 42 22.20 -2.33 -45.65
CA LEU A 42 21.66 -1.58 -46.80
C LEU A 42 22.71 -0.69 -47.48
N LEU A 43 23.84 -0.39 -46.82
CA LEU A 43 25.00 0.21 -47.47
C LEU A 43 25.88 -0.82 -48.21
N SER A 44 25.66 -2.12 -48.03
CA SER A 44 26.54 -3.16 -48.59
C SER A 44 25.95 -4.01 -49.71
N ASN A 45 24.63 -4.07 -49.90
CA ASN A 45 24.06 -4.97 -50.91
C ASN A 45 22.77 -4.41 -51.54
N SER A 46 22.92 -3.93 -52.77
CA SER A 46 21.84 -3.66 -53.71
C SER A 46 21.45 -4.97 -54.38
N LEU A 47 20.30 -5.57 -54.04
CA LEU A 47 19.51 -6.42 -54.96
C LEU A 47 18.11 -6.74 -54.38
N ARG A 48 17.12 -6.65 -55.27
CA ARG A 48 15.66 -6.80 -55.11
C ARG A 48 15.26 -8.22 -54.68
N VAL A 49 14.13 -8.45 -53.97
CA VAL A 49 12.78 -8.96 -54.41
C VAL A 49 11.85 -9.12 -53.14
N PRO A 50 10.56 -9.56 -53.17
CA PRO A 50 9.36 -8.73 -52.99
C PRO A 50 8.50 -9.02 -51.73
N LYS A 51 7.43 -8.22 -51.60
CA LYS A 51 6.41 -8.10 -50.54
C LYS A 51 5.66 -9.40 -50.20
N VAL A 52 5.47 -9.64 -48.89
CA VAL A 52 4.40 -10.50 -48.34
C VAL A 52 3.61 -9.69 -47.31
N SER A 53 2.30 -9.58 -47.51
CA SER A 53 1.34 -8.98 -46.60
C SER A 53 0.93 -9.97 -45.51
N VAL A 54 1.00 -9.57 -44.23
CA VAL A 54 0.41 -10.33 -43.12
C VAL A 54 -0.83 -9.58 -42.61
N PHE A 55 -1.97 -10.24 -42.77
CA PHE A 55 -3.28 -9.86 -42.23
C PHE A 55 -3.30 -10.09 -40.72
N VAL A 56 -3.71 -9.09 -39.93
CA VAL A 56 -4.05 -9.28 -38.50
C VAL A 56 -5.52 -8.93 -38.32
N PRO A 57 -6.37 -9.87 -37.85
CA PRO A 57 -7.79 -9.61 -37.66
C PRO A 57 -8.04 -8.64 -36.51
N LYS A 58 -8.98 -7.72 -36.76
CA LYS A 58 -9.61 -6.81 -35.81
C LYS A 58 -10.38 -7.63 -34.76
N LEU A 59 -10.06 -7.47 -33.48
CA LEU A 59 -10.87 -7.98 -32.38
C LEU A 59 -11.67 -6.82 -31.81
N ASP A 60 -12.98 -6.90 -32.00
CA ASP A 60 -13.94 -5.90 -31.60
C ASP A 60 -13.98 -5.73 -30.08
N ALA A 61 -14.13 -4.47 -29.68
CA ALA A 61 -14.28 -4.05 -28.31
C ALA A 61 -15.65 -4.49 -27.78
N VAL A 62 -15.68 -5.53 -26.95
CA VAL A 62 -16.81 -5.78 -26.07
C VAL A 62 -16.76 -4.75 -24.95
N GLY A 63 -17.71 -3.82 -24.98
CA GLY A 63 -17.96 -2.89 -23.88
C GLY A 63 -18.23 -3.65 -22.60
N ALA A 64 -17.30 -3.58 -21.66
CA ALA A 64 -17.53 -4.06 -20.30
C ALA A 64 -18.38 -3.02 -19.58
N ASN A 65 -19.71 -3.20 -19.65
CA ASN A 65 -20.59 -2.69 -18.61
C ASN A 65 -20.12 -3.29 -17.29
N SER A 66 -19.77 -2.43 -16.33
CA SER A 66 -19.55 -2.79 -14.95
C SER A 66 -20.81 -3.47 -14.42
N SER A 67 -20.83 -4.80 -14.45
CA SER A 67 -21.92 -5.60 -13.95
C SER A 67 -22.13 -5.28 -12.47
N ILE A 68 -23.32 -4.74 -12.16
CA ILE A 68 -23.88 -4.60 -10.83
C ILE A 68 -24.24 -6.02 -10.34
N GLY A 69 -23.24 -6.89 -10.24
CA GLY A 69 -23.37 -8.24 -9.71
C GLY A 69 -22.94 -8.29 -8.24
N PRO A 70 -23.51 -9.18 -7.43
CA PRO A 70 -22.92 -9.57 -6.15
C PRO A 70 -21.54 -10.21 -6.38
N CYS A 71 -20.68 -10.19 -5.36
CA CYS A 71 -19.39 -10.84 -5.42
C CYS A 71 -19.54 -12.32 -5.80
N PRO A 72 -18.83 -12.80 -6.83
CA PRO A 72 -18.84 -14.22 -7.13
C PRO A 72 -18.22 -14.97 -5.93
N LEU A 73 -19.01 -15.82 -5.28
CA LEU A 73 -18.50 -16.72 -4.24
C LEU A 73 -17.52 -17.69 -4.90
N LEU A 74 -16.23 -17.56 -4.61
CA LEU A 74 -15.23 -18.53 -5.06
C LEU A 74 -15.26 -19.73 -4.10
N PRO A 75 -15.52 -20.97 -4.59
CA PRO A 75 -15.60 -22.12 -3.72
C PRO A 75 -14.24 -22.43 -3.09
N PHE A 76 -14.24 -22.47 -1.76
CA PHE A 76 -13.11 -22.84 -0.93
C PHE A 76 -13.04 -24.37 -0.81
N ASN A 77 -12.70 -25.07 -1.90
CA ASN A 77 -12.39 -26.50 -1.81
C ASN A 77 -11.49 -26.94 -2.98
N THR A 78 -10.23 -27.19 -2.66
CA THR A 78 -9.37 -28.07 -3.46
C THR A 78 -9.00 -29.25 -2.58
N SER A 79 -9.83 -30.30 -2.64
CA SER A 79 -9.42 -31.64 -2.22
C SER A 79 -8.34 -32.11 -3.19
N HIS A 80 -7.12 -32.27 -2.68
CA HIS A 80 -6.12 -33.07 -3.37
C HIS A 80 -6.43 -34.54 -3.09
N THR A 81 -7.05 -35.21 -4.04
CA THR A 81 -7.17 -36.67 -4.04
C THR A 81 -5.82 -37.26 -4.41
N PHE A 82 -5.13 -37.86 -3.43
CA PHE A 82 -4.05 -38.81 -3.70
C PHE A 82 -4.69 -40.14 -4.10
N SER A 83 -4.37 -40.61 -5.31
CA SER A 83 -4.71 -41.94 -5.79
C SER A 83 -3.84 -42.99 -5.11
N SER A 84 -4.46 -43.92 -4.37
CA SER A 84 -3.92 -45.25 -4.12
C SER A 84 -5.07 -46.26 -4.05
N GLU A 85 -4.85 -47.39 -4.70
CA GLU A 85 -5.82 -48.37 -5.16
C GLU A 85 -6.46 -49.26 -4.06
N SER A 86 -7.67 -49.73 -4.40
CA SER A 86 -8.25 -51.06 -4.12
C SER A 86 -8.48 -51.52 -2.67
N ASN A 87 -9.74 -51.55 -2.20
CA ASN A 87 -10.62 -52.75 -2.24
C ASN A 87 -11.87 -52.61 -1.32
N THR A 88 -13.00 -52.66 -2.00
CA THR A 88 -14.39 -53.10 -1.73
C THR A 88 -14.87 -53.75 -0.41
N PHE A 89 -16.21 -53.60 -0.23
CA PHE A 89 -17.22 -54.34 0.57
C PHE A 89 -17.47 -53.82 2.02
N ASP A 90 -18.68 -53.59 2.53
CA ASP A 90 -20.05 -53.58 1.96
C ASP A 90 -21.03 -52.92 2.97
N THR A 91 -22.20 -52.56 2.44
CA THR A 91 -23.37 -51.88 3.03
C THR A 91 -23.98 -52.40 4.35
N SER A 92 -24.63 -51.50 5.12
CA SER A 92 -26.07 -51.63 5.47
C SER A 92 -26.69 -50.35 6.08
N LYS A 93 -27.98 -50.15 5.75
CA LYS A 93 -28.87 -49.00 5.96
C LYS A 93 -29.63 -49.06 7.30
N SER A 94 -30.11 -47.91 7.78
CA SER A 94 -31.55 -47.62 8.13
C SER A 94 -31.62 -46.25 8.85
N ASN A 95 -32.26 -45.24 8.23
CA ASN A 95 -33.67 -44.82 8.33
C ASN A 95 -34.03 -44.06 9.63
N GLY A 96 -34.59 -42.86 9.47
CA GLY A 96 -35.24 -42.11 10.55
C GLY A 96 -35.41 -40.62 10.24
N SER A 97 -36.30 -40.29 9.31
CA SER A 97 -36.84 -38.94 9.10
C SER A 97 -37.92 -38.63 10.12
N GLU A 98 -37.95 -37.43 10.70
CA GLU A 98 -39.20 -36.66 10.82
C GLU A 98 -38.95 -35.18 11.16
N SER A 99 -39.64 -34.35 10.38
CA SER A 99 -39.70 -32.90 10.45
C SER A 99 -40.63 -32.43 11.56
N SER A 100 -40.26 -31.35 12.27
CA SER A 100 -41.25 -30.44 12.82
C SER A 100 -40.76 -29.00 12.74
N VAL A 101 -41.55 -28.21 12.01
CA VAL A 101 -41.44 -26.76 11.83
C VAL A 101 -42.12 -26.11 13.03
N GLN A 102 -41.44 -25.21 13.73
CA GLN A 102 -42.07 -24.24 14.61
C GLN A 102 -41.53 -22.84 14.36
N ARG A 103 -42.45 -21.95 14.01
CA ARG A 103 -42.31 -20.48 13.94
C ARG A 103 -42.12 -19.92 15.35
N ILE A 104 -41.17 -19.00 15.50
CA ILE A 104 -41.12 -17.98 16.57
C ILE A 104 -40.55 -16.74 15.85
N GLU A 105 -41.44 -15.87 15.37
CA GLU A 105 -41.87 -14.61 15.99
C GLU A 105 -40.82 -13.49 15.91
N GLU A 106 -41.20 -12.49 15.12
CA GLU A 106 -40.48 -11.25 14.80
C GLU A 106 -40.41 -10.35 16.04
N GLY A 107 -39.20 -10.19 16.59
CA GLY A 107 -38.89 -9.20 17.61
C GLY A 107 -38.26 -7.96 16.99
N SER A 108 -39.07 -6.93 16.76
CA SER A 108 -38.65 -5.55 16.48
C SER A 108 -37.79 -5.02 17.63
N VAL A 109 -36.54 -4.63 17.37
CA VAL A 109 -35.73 -3.86 18.32
C VAL A 109 -35.48 -2.48 17.72
N ALA A 110 -36.02 -1.50 18.43
CA ALA A 110 -36.11 -0.10 18.11
C ALA A 110 -34.73 0.56 17.95
N MET A 111 -34.65 1.38 16.91
CA MET A 111 -33.58 2.35 16.70
C MET A 111 -33.93 3.60 17.49
N GLU A 112 -33.38 3.75 18.70
CA GLU A 112 -33.49 4.99 19.48
C GLU A 112 -32.58 6.06 18.89
N ILE A 113 -33.22 7.03 18.25
CA ILE A 113 -32.68 8.32 17.86
C ILE A 113 -32.83 9.25 19.08
N LEU A 114 -31.72 9.72 19.65
CA LEU A 114 -31.73 10.83 20.60
C LEU A 114 -31.10 12.07 19.93
N HIS A 115 -31.98 12.96 19.51
CA HIS A 115 -31.71 14.33 19.09
C HIS A 115 -31.29 15.19 20.29
N GLY A 116 -30.24 16.00 20.10
CA GLY A 116 -29.92 17.16 20.93
C GLY A 116 -29.62 18.36 20.02
N VAL A 117 -30.62 19.23 19.87
CA VAL A 117 -30.64 20.45 19.05
C VAL A 117 -29.78 21.55 19.70
N ASN A 118 -29.08 22.36 18.89
CA ASN A 118 -29.12 23.83 19.00
C ASN A 118 -28.63 24.53 17.72
N ASN A 119 -29.57 25.25 17.10
CA ASN A 119 -29.43 26.17 15.97
C ASN A 119 -28.51 27.37 16.31
N VAL A 120 -27.70 27.85 15.36
CA VAL A 120 -27.63 29.27 14.96
C VAL A 120 -27.23 29.38 13.48
N SER A 121 -28.04 30.15 12.74
CA SER A 121 -27.95 30.59 11.35
C SER A 121 -26.78 31.54 11.03
N GLY A 122 -26.29 31.56 9.78
CA GLY A 122 -25.44 32.64 9.28
C GLY A 122 -24.91 32.42 7.86
N GLU A 123 -25.25 33.32 6.95
CA GLU A 123 -25.11 33.27 5.49
C GLU A 123 -23.68 33.43 4.92
N ASN A 124 -23.52 32.87 3.70
CA ASN A 124 -22.76 33.36 2.54
C ASN A 124 -21.40 34.08 2.74
N ILE A 125 -20.30 33.42 2.34
CA ILE A 125 -19.18 34.10 1.66
C ILE A 125 -18.64 33.22 0.51
N LYS A 126 -18.84 33.68 -0.73
CA LYS A 126 -18.00 33.36 -1.89
C LYS A 126 -16.79 34.30 -1.86
N SER A 127 -15.57 33.78 -1.96
CA SER A 127 -14.49 34.29 -2.85
C SER A 127 -13.11 33.74 -2.47
N VAL A 128 -12.44 33.21 -3.49
CA VAL A 128 -11.02 33.43 -3.82
C VAL A 128 -9.97 33.08 -2.75
N ALA A 129 -9.29 31.94 -2.95
CA ALA A 129 -7.88 31.83 -2.64
C ALA A 129 -7.19 30.95 -3.69
N GLU A 130 -6.45 31.61 -4.57
CA GLU A 130 -5.43 31.01 -5.43
C GLU A 130 -4.38 30.33 -4.55
N GLY A 131 -4.38 29.00 -4.53
CA GLY A 131 -3.28 28.21 -3.97
C GLY A 131 -2.52 27.55 -5.12
N ARG A 132 -1.45 28.20 -5.61
CA ARG A 132 -0.51 27.55 -6.52
C ARG A 132 0.12 26.35 -5.82
N GLY A 133 -0.06 25.18 -6.41
CA GLY A 133 0.60 23.95 -6.01
C GLY A 133 2.11 24.07 -5.98
N LEU A 134 2.69 23.69 -4.85
CA LEU A 134 4.10 23.34 -4.66
C LEU A 134 4.15 22.27 -3.55
N GLU A 135 3.81 21.01 -3.87
CA GLU A 135 4.47 19.88 -3.17
C GLU A 135 5.85 19.71 -3.82
N ASN A 136 6.75 20.64 -3.49
CA ASN A 136 8.15 20.61 -3.88
C ASN A 136 9.03 20.51 -2.64
N SER A 137 10.02 19.63 -2.77
CA SER A 137 11.31 19.58 -2.10
C SER A 137 11.34 19.48 -0.57
N SER A 138 11.91 18.37 -0.13
CA SER A 138 12.71 18.27 1.08
C SER A 138 13.60 19.51 1.24
N LEU A 139 13.35 20.29 2.30
CA LEU A 139 14.29 21.31 2.74
C LEU A 139 15.45 20.60 3.45
N SER A 140 16.61 20.57 2.78
CA SER A 140 17.89 20.24 3.39
C SER A 140 18.38 21.48 4.14
N SER A 141 18.53 21.42 5.46
CA SER A 141 19.28 22.43 6.21
C SER A 141 20.61 21.81 6.66
N ASN A 142 21.67 22.10 5.90
CA ASN A 142 23.05 21.93 6.34
C ASN A 142 23.50 23.24 7.01
N LEU A 143 23.70 23.25 8.33
CA LEU A 143 24.48 24.29 9.00
C LEU A 143 25.32 23.64 10.12
N LEU A 144 26.59 23.38 9.82
CA LEU A 144 27.68 23.36 10.81
C LEU A 144 28.13 24.82 11.00
N PRO A 145 28.31 25.34 12.23
CA PRO A 145 28.93 26.64 12.43
C PRO A 145 30.37 26.51 12.95
N GLU A 146 31.32 27.14 12.25
CA GLU A 146 32.64 27.45 12.80
C GLU A 146 32.79 28.96 13.05
N SER A 147 32.92 29.28 14.34
CA SER A 147 33.77 30.29 14.98
C SER A 147 33.56 31.81 14.78
N ASN A 148 33.65 32.47 15.95
CA ASN A 148 34.27 33.77 16.26
C ASN A 148 33.41 35.03 16.48
N ASN A 149 33.18 35.29 17.78
CA ASN A 149 33.51 36.50 18.56
C ASN A 149 32.90 37.88 18.20
N GLY A 150 32.18 38.47 19.18
CA GLY A 150 32.26 39.94 19.43
C GLY A 150 30.99 40.68 19.92
N LYS A 151 30.84 40.79 21.25
CA LYS A 151 30.33 41.94 22.08
C LYS A 151 29.01 42.71 21.76
N GLN A 152 28.00 42.45 22.61
CA GLN A 152 27.20 43.32 23.52
C GLN A 152 26.69 44.77 23.19
N SER A 153 25.34 44.90 23.30
CA SER A 153 24.52 45.96 23.97
C SER A 153 24.35 47.34 23.26
N LYS A 154 23.26 48.14 23.35
CA LYS A 154 21.98 48.17 24.10
C LYS A 154 21.15 49.41 23.62
N HIS A 155 19.80 49.40 23.78
CA HIS A 155 18.83 50.54 23.85
C HIS A 155 18.57 51.40 22.57
N GLU A 156 17.41 52.02 22.26
CA GLU A 156 15.99 52.02 22.66
C GLU A 156 15.21 52.96 21.69
N GLY A 157 13.88 52.79 21.56
CA GLY A 157 12.91 53.77 21.00
C GLY A 157 12.55 53.59 19.51
N GLY A 158 11.30 53.69 19.02
CA GLY A 158 9.98 53.93 19.60
C GLY A 158 8.96 54.13 18.46
N LEU A 159 7.68 53.86 18.77
CA LEU A 159 6.42 54.34 18.15
C LEU A 159 5.83 53.69 16.87
N ASP A 160 4.66 53.07 17.12
CA ASP A 160 3.36 53.14 16.44
C ASP A 160 3.09 52.44 15.08
N GLY A 161 2.07 51.58 15.10
CA GLY A 161 1.50 50.93 13.92
C GLY A 161 0.53 49.79 14.25
N GLU A 162 -0.65 50.16 14.74
CA GLU A 162 -1.82 49.32 15.06
C GLU A 162 -2.26 48.37 13.92
N LYS A 163 -2.48 47.08 14.22
CA LYS A 163 -3.45 46.23 13.51
C LYS A 163 -3.83 44.97 14.31
N ASN A 164 -5.08 44.98 14.77
CA ASN A 164 -5.82 43.90 15.41
C ASN A 164 -5.74 42.57 14.63
N LEU A 165 -5.30 41.49 15.29
CA LEU A 165 -5.60 40.12 14.87
C LEU A 165 -6.44 39.47 15.98
N LYS A 166 -7.73 39.26 15.68
CA LYS A 166 -8.67 38.56 16.56
C LYS A 166 -8.25 37.10 16.68
N ASN A 167 -7.97 36.66 17.91
CA ASN A 167 -7.86 35.26 18.27
C ASN A 167 -9.20 34.56 18.02
N VAL A 168 -9.28 33.73 16.97
CA VAL A 168 -10.38 32.80 16.76
C VAL A 168 -9.98 31.48 17.42
N THR A 169 -10.51 31.26 18.62
CA THR A 169 -10.60 29.94 19.24
C THR A 169 -11.55 29.07 18.41
N VAL A 170 -11.00 28.11 17.66
CA VAL A 170 -11.78 27.05 17.03
C VAL A 170 -11.96 25.93 18.07
N THR A 171 -13.16 25.85 18.63
CA THR A 171 -13.62 24.72 19.43
C THR A 171 -13.84 23.51 18.51
N HIS A 172 -12.99 22.49 18.62
CA HIS A 172 -13.22 21.18 18.02
C HIS A 172 -14.10 20.34 18.96
N ASN A 173 -15.41 20.31 18.69
CA ASN A 173 -16.32 19.26 19.14
C ASN A 173 -16.60 18.37 17.92
N ASP A 174 -16.18 17.11 17.98
CA ASP A 174 -17.08 15.94 17.84
C ASP A 174 -16.26 14.65 17.70
N GLU A 175 -16.69 13.66 18.48
CA GLU A 175 -15.96 12.49 18.92
C GLU A 175 -15.72 11.47 17.80
N MET A 176 -14.44 11.14 17.57
CA MET A 176 -14.05 9.93 16.86
C MET A 176 -14.27 8.73 17.79
N HIS A 177 -15.31 7.94 17.56
CA HIS A 177 -15.61 6.73 18.33
C HIS A 177 -14.49 5.68 18.24
N VAL A 178 -13.60 5.70 19.24
CA VAL A 178 -12.61 4.67 19.57
C VAL A 178 -13.26 3.81 20.66
N GLY A 179 -13.45 2.49 20.45
CA GLY A 179 -14.10 1.51 21.35
C GLY A 179 -13.14 0.79 22.31
N LEU A 180 -13.49 0.65 23.61
CA LEU A 180 -12.79 0.13 24.83
C LEU A 180 -12.20 -1.27 24.55
N TYR A 181 -10.94 -1.67 24.75
CA TYR A 181 -9.78 -1.34 25.61
C TYR A 181 -9.35 0.13 25.69
N ASP A 182 -9.69 0.77 26.81
CA ASP A 182 -9.77 2.22 27.01
C ASP A 182 -10.31 2.90 25.75
N GLU A 183 -11.61 3.24 25.74
CA GLU A 183 -12.29 3.93 24.62
C GLU A 183 -11.51 5.18 24.19
N LYS A 184 -10.57 5.67 24.99
CA LYS A 184 -9.77 6.85 24.71
C LYS A 184 -8.35 6.58 24.20
N CYS A 185 -7.85 5.34 24.21
CA CYS A 185 -6.48 5.10 23.74
C CYS A 185 -6.39 5.03 22.21
N ASP A 186 -5.77 6.04 21.62
CA ASP A 186 -5.23 5.96 20.26
C ASP A 186 -3.94 5.12 20.27
N ILE A 187 -4.02 3.91 19.70
CA ILE A 187 -2.87 2.99 19.60
C ILE A 187 -1.83 3.47 18.57
N PHE A 188 -2.16 4.47 17.75
CA PHE A 188 -1.28 5.06 16.74
C PHE A 188 -0.55 6.32 17.22
N ASP A 189 -0.90 6.84 18.41
CA ASP A 189 -0.19 7.91 19.10
C ASP A 189 0.74 7.36 20.20
N GLY A 190 2.02 7.72 20.16
CA GLY A 190 3.03 7.01 20.94
C GLY A 190 4.47 7.37 20.56
N LYS A 191 5.38 6.50 20.96
CA LYS A 191 6.82 6.62 20.68
C LYS A 191 7.47 5.28 20.42
N TRP A 192 8.59 5.31 19.71
CA TRP A 192 9.45 4.16 19.55
C TRP A 192 10.31 3.94 20.79
N VAL A 193 10.35 2.70 21.27
CA VAL A 193 11.20 2.30 22.40
C VAL A 193 11.99 1.04 22.02
N ARG A 194 13.18 0.90 22.60
CA ARG A 194 14.00 -0.29 22.42
C ARG A 194 13.31 -1.51 23.03
N ASP A 195 13.41 -2.65 22.35
CA ASP A 195 12.90 -3.94 22.83
C ASP A 195 13.81 -5.08 22.39
N GLY A 196 14.48 -5.70 23.36
CA GLY A 196 15.39 -6.82 23.13
C GLY A 196 14.71 -8.09 22.64
N SER A 197 13.39 -8.22 22.81
CA SER A 197 12.60 -9.37 22.33
C SER A 197 12.35 -9.36 20.82
N LYS A 198 12.52 -8.21 20.16
CA LYS A 198 12.39 -8.08 18.70
C LYS A 198 13.65 -8.57 17.98
N PRO A 199 13.58 -8.98 16.70
CA PRO A 199 12.39 -9.13 15.84
C PRO A 199 11.60 -10.43 16.11
N HIS A 200 10.40 -10.56 15.54
CA HIS A 200 9.53 -11.76 15.68
C HIS A 200 10.11 -13.04 15.03
N TYR A 201 11.05 -12.89 14.10
CA TYR A 201 11.76 -13.98 13.46
C TYR A 201 13.22 -13.56 13.20
N PRO A 202 14.21 -14.49 13.32
CA PRO A 202 15.62 -14.13 13.15
C PRO A 202 15.92 -13.54 11.78
N LEU A 203 16.87 -12.60 11.73
CA LEU A 203 17.40 -12.04 10.48
C LEU A 203 17.79 -13.16 9.50
N GLY A 204 17.37 -13.04 8.24
CA GLY A 204 17.69 -14.01 7.18
C GLY A 204 16.98 -15.37 7.27
N SER A 205 16.19 -15.64 8.31
CA SER A 205 15.56 -16.96 8.50
C SER A 205 14.36 -17.22 7.58
N CYS A 206 13.65 -16.18 7.15
CA CYS A 206 12.47 -16.31 6.30
C CYS A 206 12.84 -16.29 4.81
N ARG A 207 12.72 -17.44 4.14
CA ARG A 207 13.05 -17.61 2.71
C ARG A 207 12.02 -17.00 1.75
N LEU A 208 10.88 -16.54 2.29
CA LEU A 208 9.77 -15.99 1.49
C LEU A 208 9.95 -14.49 1.20
N ILE A 209 10.84 -13.82 1.94
CA ILE A 209 11.12 -12.39 1.78
C ILE A 209 11.78 -12.15 0.43
N ASP A 210 11.24 -11.19 -0.30
CA ASP A 210 11.81 -10.66 -1.51
C ASP A 210 13.24 -10.18 -1.30
N ARG A 211 14.09 -10.45 -2.29
CA ARG A 211 15.49 -10.00 -2.24
C ARG A 211 15.58 -8.51 -1.89
N ASP A 212 14.69 -7.71 -2.46
CA ASP A 212 14.73 -6.25 -2.31
C ASP A 212 14.41 -5.75 -0.89
N PHE A 213 13.79 -6.59 -0.04
CA PHE A 213 13.50 -6.28 1.36
C PHE A 213 14.43 -7.01 2.34
N ASN A 214 15.22 -7.99 1.87
CA ASN A 214 16.09 -8.83 2.70
C ASN A 214 17.47 -8.19 2.93
N CYS A 215 17.49 -7.08 3.68
CA CYS A 215 18.69 -6.27 3.90
C CYS A 215 19.85 -7.05 4.55
N HIS A 216 19.55 -7.92 5.51
CA HIS A 216 20.56 -8.77 6.14
C HIS A 216 21.24 -9.69 5.11
N ARG A 217 20.46 -10.39 4.27
CA ARG A 217 21.01 -11.24 3.21
C ARG A 217 21.77 -10.44 2.15
N ASN A 218 21.43 -9.16 1.98
CA ASN A 218 22.08 -8.27 1.04
C ASN A 218 23.32 -7.57 1.61
N GLY A 219 23.71 -7.87 2.85
CA GLY A 219 24.97 -7.40 3.45
C GLY A 219 24.86 -6.11 4.26
N ARG A 220 23.65 -5.74 4.72
CA ARG A 220 23.51 -4.63 5.68
C ARG A 220 24.27 -4.95 6.98
N PRO A 221 25.23 -4.11 7.41
CA PRO A 221 26.12 -4.43 8.52
C PRO A 221 25.50 -4.17 9.90
N ASP A 222 24.61 -3.20 10.03
CA ASP A 222 23.91 -2.87 11.28
C ASP A 222 22.63 -3.69 11.44
N ALA A 223 22.28 -4.01 12.69
CA ALA A 223 21.07 -4.76 13.05
C ALA A 223 20.19 -4.06 14.10
N GLU A 224 20.62 -2.91 14.62
CA GLU A 224 19.90 -2.20 15.69
C GLU A 224 18.52 -1.68 15.26
N TYR A 225 18.33 -1.44 13.95
CA TYR A 225 17.06 -1.00 13.38
C TYR A 225 15.90 -1.99 13.61
N VAL A 226 16.18 -3.27 13.89
CA VAL A 226 15.12 -4.27 14.19
C VAL A 226 14.75 -4.38 15.67
N LYS A 227 15.43 -3.62 16.55
CA LYS A 227 15.28 -3.68 18.01
C LYS A 227 14.35 -2.61 18.58
N TRP A 228 13.39 -2.19 17.78
CA TRP A 228 12.41 -1.14 18.11
C TRP A 228 11.00 -1.71 18.16
N ARG A 229 10.22 -1.27 19.15
CA ARG A 229 8.77 -1.48 19.21
C ARG A 229 8.03 -0.16 19.37
N TRP A 230 6.79 -0.12 18.91
CA TRP A 230 5.91 1.00 19.17
C TRP A 230 5.29 0.89 20.56
N GLN A 231 5.27 1.98 21.30
CA GLN A 231 4.62 2.09 22.60
C GLN A 231 3.63 3.25 22.54
N PRO A 232 2.32 2.97 22.51
CA PRO A 232 1.31 4.02 22.58
C PRO A 232 1.41 4.81 23.88
N ASN A 233 1.04 6.09 23.83
CA ASN A 233 1.09 7.00 24.99
C ASN A 233 0.00 6.68 26.01
N GLY A 234 -1.23 6.41 25.53
CA GLY A 234 -2.41 6.24 26.39
C GLY A 234 -2.62 4.81 26.90
N CYS A 235 -1.92 3.81 26.38
CA CYS A 235 -2.14 2.43 26.80
C CYS A 235 -0.95 1.51 26.49
N LYS A 236 -0.99 0.31 27.10
CA LYS A 236 -0.10 -0.80 26.73
C LYS A 236 -0.82 -1.67 25.70
N ILE A 237 -0.07 -2.10 24.69
CA ILE A 237 -0.55 -3.02 23.67
C ILE A 237 0.22 -4.34 23.77
N PRO A 238 -0.43 -5.50 23.51
CA PRO A 238 0.26 -6.78 23.49
C PRO A 238 1.20 -6.89 22.28
N SER A 239 2.30 -7.61 22.45
CA SER A 239 3.12 -8.07 21.31
C SER A 239 2.30 -9.05 20.45
N LEU A 240 2.56 -9.09 19.15
CA LEU A 240 1.86 -10.00 18.24
C LEU A 240 2.09 -11.47 18.63
N ASN A 241 1.02 -12.14 19.06
CA ASN A 241 1.01 -13.58 19.32
C ASN A 241 0.60 -14.34 18.04
N ALA A 242 1.59 -14.88 17.34
CA ALA A 242 1.37 -15.53 16.04
C ALA A 242 0.44 -16.77 16.11
N THR A 243 0.44 -17.50 17.23
CA THR A 243 -0.44 -18.65 17.42
C THR A 243 -1.88 -18.20 17.61
N ASP A 244 -2.11 -17.22 18.48
CA ASP A 244 -3.45 -16.64 18.69
C ASP A 244 -3.97 -16.00 17.40
N PHE A 245 -3.12 -15.27 16.66
CA PHE A 245 -3.48 -14.71 15.35
C PHE A 245 -3.99 -15.80 14.39
N LEU A 246 -3.25 -16.91 14.27
CA LEU A 246 -3.62 -18.01 13.38
C LEU A 246 -4.90 -18.72 13.83
N GLU A 247 -5.10 -18.93 15.15
CA GLU A 247 -6.34 -19.50 15.68
C GLU A 247 -7.55 -18.61 15.39
N ARG A 248 -7.43 -17.30 15.57
CA ARG A 248 -8.51 -16.36 15.28
C ARG A 248 -8.80 -16.25 13.79
N LEU A 249 -7.77 -16.41 12.94
CA LEU A 249 -7.90 -16.45 11.49
C LEU A 249 -8.35 -17.83 10.97
N ARG A 250 -8.54 -18.84 11.82
CA ARG A 250 -8.89 -20.21 11.39
C ARG A 250 -10.11 -20.21 10.46
N GLY A 251 -9.97 -20.84 9.30
CA GLY A 251 -11.02 -20.89 8.27
C GLY A 251 -11.28 -19.58 7.51
N GLN A 252 -10.50 -18.53 7.75
CA GLN A 252 -10.72 -17.19 7.18
C GLN A 252 -9.66 -16.80 6.15
N ARG A 253 -9.98 -15.76 5.37
CA ARG A 253 -9.07 -15.09 4.43
C ARG A 253 -8.76 -13.67 4.89
N LEU A 254 -7.48 -13.38 5.05
CA LEU A 254 -6.95 -12.01 5.21
C LEU A 254 -6.29 -11.58 3.91
N VAL A 255 -6.74 -10.48 3.31
CA VAL A 255 -6.24 -10.01 2.02
C VAL A 255 -5.70 -8.59 2.11
N PHE A 256 -4.42 -8.42 1.78
CA PHE A 256 -3.80 -7.12 1.55
C PHE A 256 -4.07 -6.68 0.12
N VAL A 257 -4.58 -5.47 -0.09
CA VAL A 257 -4.87 -4.93 -1.42
C VAL A 257 -4.17 -3.59 -1.56
N GLY A 258 -3.35 -3.41 -2.60
CA GLY A 258 -2.72 -2.10 -2.81
C GLY A 258 -1.38 -2.14 -3.54
N ASP A 259 -0.49 -1.23 -3.14
CA ASP A 259 0.83 -1.05 -3.75
C ASP A 259 1.90 -1.96 -3.12
N SER A 260 3.15 -1.77 -3.53
CA SER A 260 4.30 -2.55 -3.07
C SER A 260 4.57 -2.44 -1.57
N LEU A 261 4.06 -1.42 -0.89
CA LEU A 261 4.20 -1.29 0.56
C LEU A 261 3.22 -2.21 1.29
N ASN A 262 2.05 -2.52 0.71
CA ASN A 262 1.22 -3.60 1.26
C ASN A 262 1.84 -4.96 1.00
N ARG A 263 2.52 -5.17 -0.14
CA ARG A 263 3.33 -6.37 -0.35
C ARG A 263 4.37 -6.53 0.75
N ASN A 264 5.06 -5.44 1.07
CA ASN A 264 6.07 -5.39 2.13
C ASN A 264 5.49 -5.78 3.51
N MET A 265 4.29 -5.29 3.83
CA MET A 265 3.55 -5.67 5.06
C MET A 265 3.07 -7.12 5.05
N TRP A 266 2.55 -7.59 3.92
CA TRP A 266 2.10 -8.97 3.72
C TRP A 266 3.25 -9.97 3.88
N GLU A 267 4.41 -9.73 3.25
CA GLU A 267 5.60 -10.58 3.40
C GLU A 267 6.05 -10.67 4.85
N SER A 268 6.05 -9.53 5.58
CA SER A 268 6.32 -9.49 7.02
C SER A 268 5.36 -10.41 7.79
N LEU A 269 4.04 -10.27 7.59
CA LEU A 269 3.06 -11.05 8.33
C LEU A 269 3.22 -12.55 8.05
N VAL A 270 3.36 -12.92 6.78
CA VAL A 270 3.56 -14.32 6.39
C VAL A 270 4.80 -14.90 7.08
N CYS A 271 5.89 -14.14 7.20
CA CYS A 271 7.09 -14.57 7.92
C CYS A 271 6.88 -14.71 9.43
N ILE A 272 6.19 -13.75 10.07
CA ILE A 272 5.84 -13.81 11.50
C ILE A 272 5.02 -15.07 11.80
N LEU A 273 3.95 -15.30 11.05
CA LEU A 273 3.06 -16.44 11.26
C LEU A 273 3.74 -17.77 10.91
N ARG A 274 4.54 -17.83 9.83
CA ARG A 274 5.27 -19.05 9.46
C ARG A 274 6.33 -19.43 10.50
N GLN A 275 6.86 -18.46 11.25
CA GLN A 275 7.86 -18.73 12.27
C GLN A 275 7.28 -19.52 13.47
N SER A 276 6.01 -19.33 13.81
CA SER A 276 5.35 -20.08 14.90
C SER A 276 5.01 -21.53 14.53
N ILE A 277 5.02 -21.88 13.24
CA ILE A 277 4.68 -23.22 12.75
C ILE A 277 5.92 -24.14 12.77
N LYS A 278 5.77 -25.28 13.47
CA LYS A 278 6.80 -26.34 13.55
C LYS A 278 7.13 -26.89 12.16
N ASN A 279 6.12 -27.43 11.47
CA ASN A 279 6.29 -27.97 10.12
C ASN A 279 6.04 -26.89 9.06
N LYS A 280 7.10 -26.15 8.74
CA LYS A 280 7.07 -25.06 7.74
C LYS A 280 6.64 -25.49 6.33
N LYS A 281 6.57 -26.80 6.02
CA LYS A 281 6.04 -27.32 4.73
C LYS A 281 4.52 -27.18 4.63
N ARG A 282 3.82 -27.07 5.76
CA ARG A 282 2.37 -26.83 5.85
C ARG A 282 1.98 -25.37 5.62
N VAL A 283 2.97 -24.54 5.27
CA VAL A 283 2.78 -23.17 4.79
C VAL A 283 3.29 -23.09 3.36
N PHE A 284 2.39 -22.90 2.41
CA PHE A 284 2.73 -22.95 0.98
C PHE A 284 1.92 -21.95 0.16
N GLU A 285 2.48 -21.54 -0.98
CA GLU A 285 1.80 -20.67 -1.93
C GLU A 285 0.70 -21.46 -2.67
N ILE A 286 -0.54 -20.96 -2.63
CA ILE A 286 -1.73 -21.64 -3.20
C ILE A 286 -1.61 -21.79 -4.72
N SER A 287 -0.88 -20.91 -5.40
CA SER A 287 -0.73 -20.98 -6.86
C SER A 287 -0.01 -22.26 -7.32
N GLY A 288 0.67 -22.97 -6.43
CA GLY A 288 1.42 -24.21 -6.71
C GLY A 288 2.62 -24.00 -7.64
N ARG A 289 2.89 -22.76 -8.08
CA ARG A 289 3.93 -22.46 -9.06
C ARG A 289 5.22 -22.13 -8.33
N ARG A 290 6.31 -22.79 -8.73
CA ARG A 290 7.69 -22.43 -8.31
C ARG A 290 8.14 -21.07 -8.88
N GLU A 291 7.39 -20.53 -9.84
CA GLU A 291 7.59 -19.18 -10.35
C GLU A 291 6.80 -18.17 -9.51
N PHE A 292 7.47 -17.65 -8.49
CA PHE A 292 7.00 -16.51 -7.71
C PHE A 292 6.63 -15.35 -8.67
N LYS A 293 5.45 -14.72 -8.50
CA LYS A 293 5.14 -13.36 -9.00
C LYS A 293 4.80 -13.11 -10.47
N LYS A 294 3.81 -13.80 -11.03
CA LYS A 294 3.34 -13.46 -12.41
C LYS A 294 1.89 -12.96 -12.55
N LYS A 295 1.02 -13.08 -11.55
CA LYS A 295 -0.43 -12.81 -11.74
C LYS A 295 -1.02 -11.70 -10.88
N GLY A 296 -0.21 -10.90 -10.20
CA GLY A 296 -0.70 -9.82 -9.34
C GLY A 296 -1.52 -10.27 -8.13
N VAL A 297 -1.61 -11.58 -7.87
CA VAL A 297 -2.25 -12.16 -6.70
C VAL A 297 -1.31 -13.21 -6.11
N TYR A 298 -1.10 -13.13 -4.81
CA TYR A 298 -0.22 -13.97 -4.03
C TYR A 298 -0.99 -14.47 -2.83
N ALA A 299 -0.98 -15.77 -2.55
CA ALA A 299 -1.77 -16.32 -1.46
C ALA A 299 -0.98 -17.43 -0.78
N PHE A 300 -0.79 -17.31 0.54
CA PHE A 300 -0.20 -18.37 1.35
C PHE A 300 -1.27 -19.08 2.17
N ARG A 301 -1.31 -20.41 2.04
CA ARG A 301 -2.14 -21.29 2.86
C ARG A 301 -1.38 -21.66 4.14
N PHE A 302 -2.05 -21.54 5.27
CA PHE A 302 -1.62 -22.10 6.55
C PHE A 302 -2.49 -23.32 6.82
N GLU A 303 -2.01 -24.50 6.42
CA GLU A 303 -2.82 -25.72 6.33
C GLU A 303 -3.43 -26.13 7.67
N ASP A 304 -2.65 -26.07 8.76
CA ASP A 304 -3.11 -26.40 10.13
C ASP A 304 -4.28 -25.56 10.63
N TYR A 305 -4.45 -24.37 10.05
CA TYR A 305 -5.47 -23.40 10.44
C TYR A 305 -6.56 -23.25 9.38
N ASN A 306 -6.42 -23.93 8.23
CA ASN A 306 -7.30 -23.77 7.07
C ASN A 306 -7.55 -22.29 6.71
N CYS A 307 -6.57 -21.41 6.91
CA CYS A 307 -6.67 -19.98 6.62
C CYS A 307 -5.70 -19.56 5.52
N SER A 308 -5.93 -18.38 4.93
CA SER A 308 -4.98 -17.81 3.96
C SER A 308 -4.68 -16.34 4.24
N VAL A 309 -3.44 -15.96 3.91
CA VAL A 309 -2.95 -14.58 3.95
C VAL A 309 -2.50 -14.21 2.54
N ASP A 310 -3.27 -13.33 1.91
CA ASP A 310 -3.17 -13.03 0.48
C ASP A 310 -2.71 -11.58 0.26
N PHE A 311 -2.12 -11.31 -0.90
CA PHE A 311 -1.82 -9.99 -1.40
C PHE A 311 -2.31 -9.86 -2.86
N VAL A 312 -3.07 -8.79 -3.13
CA VAL A 312 -3.59 -8.42 -4.44
C VAL A 312 -3.00 -7.07 -4.85
N VAL A 313 -2.28 -7.06 -5.96
CA VAL A 313 -1.66 -5.87 -6.54
C VAL A 313 -2.77 -4.99 -7.12
N SER A 314 -2.95 -3.81 -6.54
CA SER A 314 -3.87 -2.78 -7.01
C SER A 314 -3.36 -1.41 -6.54
N PRO A 315 -2.24 -0.93 -7.11
CA PRO A 315 -1.49 0.20 -6.55
C PRO A 315 -2.29 1.51 -6.47
N PHE A 316 -3.23 1.70 -7.40
CA PHE A 316 -4.13 2.85 -7.43
C PHE A 316 -5.52 2.56 -6.85
N ILE A 317 -5.81 1.31 -6.44
CA ILE A 317 -7.15 0.75 -6.07
C ILE A 317 -8.26 0.88 -7.13
N VAL A 318 -8.13 1.84 -8.05
CA VAL A 318 -8.98 2.07 -9.22
C VAL A 318 -8.34 1.55 -10.51
N GLN A 319 -9.14 1.43 -11.56
CA GLN A 319 -8.79 0.66 -12.75
C GLN A 319 -7.84 1.42 -13.70
N GLU A 320 -6.68 0.83 -13.98
CA GLU A 320 -5.86 1.20 -15.13
C GLU A 320 -6.57 0.82 -16.45
N SER A 321 -6.49 1.69 -17.45
CA SER A 321 -7.23 1.59 -18.70
C SER A 321 -6.44 2.13 -19.90
N THR A 322 -7.06 2.07 -21.07
CA THR A 322 -6.58 2.71 -22.29
C THR A 322 -7.74 3.48 -22.91
N PHE A 323 -7.49 4.72 -23.31
CA PHE A 323 -8.45 5.57 -24.01
C PHE A 323 -8.04 5.69 -25.49
N ASN A 324 -9.00 5.57 -26.40
CA ASN A 324 -8.78 5.74 -27.84
C ASN A 324 -9.10 7.18 -28.22
N GLY A 325 -8.10 8.05 -28.26
CA GLY A 325 -8.23 9.43 -28.70
C GLY A 325 -8.10 9.59 -30.21
N LYS A 326 -8.23 10.84 -30.68
CA LYS A 326 -8.06 11.17 -32.12
C LYS A 326 -6.66 10.84 -32.66
N ASN A 327 -5.64 10.97 -31.82
CA ASN A 327 -4.22 10.79 -32.19
C ASN A 327 -3.67 9.40 -31.85
N GLY A 328 -4.54 8.43 -31.56
CA GLY A 328 -4.16 7.08 -31.14
C GLY A 328 -4.60 6.77 -29.71
N SER A 329 -4.19 5.59 -29.23
CA SER A 329 -4.54 5.12 -27.90
C SER A 329 -3.45 5.47 -26.89
N PHE A 330 -3.87 5.89 -25.70
CA PHE A 330 -2.99 6.21 -24.58
C PHE A 330 -3.53 5.64 -23.28
N GLU A 331 -2.65 5.41 -22.31
CA GLU A 331 -3.01 4.84 -21.01
C GLU A 331 -3.72 5.88 -20.15
N THR A 332 -4.75 5.44 -19.42
CA THR A 332 -5.53 6.28 -18.51
C THR A 332 -5.78 5.55 -17.19
N LEU A 333 -6.14 6.31 -16.16
CA LEU A 333 -6.60 5.79 -14.88
C LEU A 333 -8.09 6.16 -14.69
N ARG A 334 -8.95 5.15 -14.61
CA ARG A 334 -10.39 5.32 -14.39
C ARG A 334 -10.65 5.63 -12.92
N LEU A 335 -10.89 6.90 -12.59
CA LEU A 335 -11.15 7.32 -11.22
C LEU A 335 -12.54 6.89 -10.73
N ASP A 336 -13.44 6.55 -11.65
CA ASP A 336 -14.83 6.15 -11.44
C ASP A 336 -15.06 4.63 -11.39
N LEU A 337 -14.02 3.82 -11.64
CA LEU A 337 -14.10 2.37 -11.63
C LEU A 337 -13.06 1.76 -10.70
N MET A 338 -13.51 0.88 -9.79
CA MET A 338 -12.61 0.05 -9.01
C MET A 338 -11.79 -0.88 -9.89
N ASP A 339 -10.60 -1.24 -9.40
CA ASP A 339 -9.74 -2.18 -10.09
C ASP A 339 -10.44 -3.53 -10.38
N ARG A 340 -10.09 -4.15 -11.50
CA ARG A 340 -10.71 -5.40 -11.97
C ARG A 340 -10.43 -6.60 -11.06
N THR A 341 -9.47 -6.48 -10.14
CA THR A 341 -9.13 -7.51 -9.16
C THR A 341 -10.09 -7.59 -7.98
N THR A 342 -11.09 -6.70 -7.87
CA THR A 342 -12.12 -6.74 -6.80
C THR A 342 -12.73 -8.12 -6.55
N ALA A 343 -13.02 -8.88 -7.61
CA ALA A 343 -13.55 -10.25 -7.51
C ALA A 343 -12.61 -11.26 -6.81
N ARG A 344 -11.37 -10.89 -6.50
CA ARG A 344 -10.39 -11.75 -5.80
C ARG A 344 -10.44 -11.64 -4.28
N TYR A 345 -11.02 -10.55 -3.77
CA TYR A 345 -10.92 -10.20 -2.35
C TYR A 345 -12.23 -9.71 -1.74
N CYS A 346 -13.27 -9.47 -2.54
CA CYS A 346 -14.51 -8.89 -2.03
C CYS A 346 -15.34 -9.85 -1.15
N ASP A 347 -14.98 -11.14 -1.14
CA ASP A 347 -15.50 -12.19 -0.26
C ASP A 347 -14.58 -12.51 0.94
N ALA A 348 -13.48 -11.76 1.12
CA ALA A 348 -12.55 -11.99 2.22
C ALA A 348 -13.14 -11.58 3.57
N ASN A 349 -12.72 -12.24 4.65
CA ASN A 349 -13.15 -11.90 6.01
C ASN A 349 -12.48 -10.62 6.50
N ILE A 350 -11.23 -10.38 6.11
CA ILE A 350 -10.49 -9.16 6.44
C ILE A 350 -9.81 -8.64 5.18
N ILE A 351 -10.02 -7.37 4.87
CA ILE A 351 -9.35 -6.68 3.75
C ILE A 351 -8.56 -5.50 4.29
N VAL A 352 -7.26 -5.45 3.99
CA VAL A 352 -6.37 -4.34 4.37
C VAL A 352 -5.96 -3.59 3.11
N PHE A 353 -6.57 -2.44 2.87
CA PHE A 353 -6.24 -1.57 1.73
C PHE A 353 -5.05 -0.67 2.03
N ASN A 354 -4.28 -0.33 1.00
CA ASN A 354 -3.47 0.88 0.98
C ASN A 354 -3.39 1.45 -0.44
N THR A 355 -3.08 2.73 -0.55
CA THR A 355 -2.61 3.35 -1.79
C THR A 355 -1.92 4.67 -1.47
N GLY A 356 -0.98 5.10 -2.31
CA GLY A 356 -0.33 6.41 -2.12
C GLY A 356 0.98 6.59 -2.87
N HIS A 357 1.86 5.59 -2.87
CA HIS A 357 3.22 5.75 -3.41
C HIS A 357 3.27 5.91 -4.93
N TRP A 358 2.24 5.42 -5.62
CA TRP A 358 2.12 5.57 -7.07
C TRP A 358 1.49 6.89 -7.51
N TRP A 359 0.95 7.68 -6.58
CA TRP A 359 0.34 8.98 -6.86
C TRP A 359 1.41 10.08 -6.87
N THR A 360 2.28 10.01 -7.87
CA THR A 360 3.37 10.97 -8.13
C THR A 360 3.35 11.40 -9.58
N HIS A 361 3.84 12.62 -9.86
CA HIS A 361 3.86 13.17 -11.22
C HIS A 361 4.48 12.23 -12.26
N ASP A 362 5.54 11.49 -11.91
CA ASP A 362 6.20 10.56 -12.83
C ASP A 362 5.34 9.34 -13.17
N LYS A 363 4.52 8.85 -12.22
CA LYS A 363 3.67 7.67 -12.40
C LYS A 363 2.28 8.01 -12.93
N THR A 364 1.84 9.26 -12.79
CA THR A 364 0.50 9.72 -13.20
C THR A 364 0.51 10.68 -14.40
N SER A 365 1.54 10.59 -15.25
CA SER A 365 1.71 11.44 -16.44
C SER A 365 1.58 12.94 -16.13
N LYS A 366 2.08 13.37 -14.98
CA LYS A 366 1.96 14.74 -14.45
C LYS A 366 0.52 15.26 -14.28
N GLY A 367 -0.46 14.36 -14.36
CA GLY A 367 -1.89 14.68 -14.35
C GLY A 367 -2.44 15.15 -15.70
N GLU A 368 -1.66 15.04 -16.78
CA GLU A 368 -2.03 15.47 -18.13
C GLU A 368 -2.56 14.28 -18.94
N ASP A 369 -3.76 14.42 -19.53
CA ASP A 369 -4.43 13.41 -20.36
C ASP A 369 -4.43 11.97 -19.79
N TYR A 370 -4.47 11.82 -18.46
CA TYR A 370 -4.32 10.52 -17.80
C TYR A 370 -5.53 10.12 -16.98
N TYR A 371 -6.10 11.05 -16.23
CA TYR A 371 -7.25 10.75 -15.38
C TYR A 371 -8.54 10.75 -16.20
N GLN A 372 -9.36 9.71 -16.01
CA GLN A 372 -10.57 9.49 -16.80
C GLN A 372 -11.77 9.18 -15.91
N GLU A 373 -12.93 9.75 -16.26
CA GLU A 373 -14.24 9.38 -15.71
C GLU A 373 -15.24 9.24 -16.87
N GLY A 374 -15.93 8.10 -16.96
CA GLY A 374 -16.75 7.76 -18.12
C GLY A 374 -15.97 7.88 -19.44
N ASN A 375 -16.45 8.74 -20.34
CA ASN A 375 -15.81 9.04 -21.63
C ASN A 375 -14.99 10.34 -21.61
N HIS A 376 -14.86 11.01 -20.46
CA HIS A 376 -14.10 12.24 -20.32
C HIS A 376 -12.69 11.92 -19.79
N VAL A 377 -11.67 12.35 -20.53
CA VAL A 377 -10.28 12.39 -20.06
C VAL A 377 -9.98 13.84 -19.70
N TYR A 378 -9.54 14.06 -18.47
CA TYR A 378 -9.17 15.39 -18.00
C TYR A 378 -7.89 15.85 -18.70
N PRO A 379 -7.89 17.01 -19.40
CA PRO A 379 -6.67 17.54 -20.01
C PRO A 379 -5.58 17.78 -18.97
N ARG A 380 -5.97 18.22 -17.77
CA ARG A 380 -5.15 18.32 -16.59
C ARG A 380 -6.00 18.16 -15.34
N LEU A 381 -5.56 17.36 -14.39
CA LEU A 381 -6.16 17.23 -13.07
C LEU A 381 -5.05 17.07 -12.02
N GLU A 382 -5.18 17.76 -10.89
CA GLU A 382 -4.19 17.68 -9.82
C GLU A 382 -4.22 16.30 -9.15
N VAL A 383 -3.05 15.84 -8.71
CA VAL A 383 -2.89 14.48 -8.18
C VAL A 383 -3.71 14.27 -6.90
N LEU A 384 -3.84 15.30 -6.05
CA LEU A 384 -4.63 15.21 -4.82
C LEU A 384 -6.14 15.13 -5.10
N ASP A 385 -6.63 15.88 -6.10
CA ASP A 385 -8.02 15.80 -6.55
C ASP A 385 -8.33 14.41 -7.13
N ALA A 386 -7.42 13.91 -7.98
CA ALA A 386 -7.55 12.57 -8.56
C ALA A 386 -7.52 11.47 -7.48
N TYR A 387 -6.63 11.60 -6.49
CA TYR A 387 -6.53 10.70 -5.34
C TYR A 387 -7.82 10.69 -4.52
N THR A 388 -8.36 11.88 -4.21
CA THR A 388 -9.61 12.03 -3.46
C THR A 388 -10.77 11.37 -4.20
N ARG A 389 -10.90 11.58 -5.51
CA ARG A 389 -11.94 10.95 -6.34
C ARG A 389 -11.83 9.44 -6.37
N ALA A 390 -10.63 8.90 -6.52
CA ALA A 390 -10.40 7.46 -6.48
C ALA A 390 -10.78 6.86 -5.10
N LEU A 391 -10.45 7.54 -4.01
CA LEU A 391 -10.89 7.15 -2.67
C LEU A 391 -12.42 7.23 -2.53
N THR A 392 -13.08 8.25 -3.08
CA THR A 392 -14.55 8.33 -3.09
C THR A 392 -15.17 7.15 -3.84
N THR A 393 -14.59 6.72 -4.96
CA THR A 393 -15.03 5.52 -5.69
C THR A 393 -14.84 4.26 -4.86
N TRP A 394 -13.69 4.12 -4.19
CA TRP A 394 -13.44 3.02 -3.25
C TRP A 394 -14.43 3.01 -2.09
N ALA A 395 -14.69 4.15 -1.45
CA ALA A 395 -15.65 4.30 -0.37
C ALA A 395 -17.05 3.83 -0.78
N LYS A 396 -17.53 4.31 -1.95
CA LYS A 396 -18.82 3.86 -2.52
C LYS A 396 -18.84 2.37 -2.80
N TRP A 397 -17.74 1.82 -3.33
CA TRP A 397 -17.64 0.38 -3.58
C TRP A 397 -17.71 -0.42 -2.28
N VAL A 398 -17.00 -0.01 -1.22
CA VAL A 398 -17.08 -0.66 0.09
C VAL A 398 -18.51 -0.63 0.61
N ASP A 399 -19.15 0.53 0.64
CA ASP A 399 -20.53 0.71 1.13
C ASP A 399 -21.56 -0.13 0.36
N GLN A 400 -21.32 -0.40 -0.93
CA GLN A 400 -22.29 -1.08 -1.80
C GLN A 400 -22.02 -2.59 -1.98
N LYS A 401 -20.76 -3.02 -1.90
CA LYS A 401 -20.33 -4.37 -2.30
C LYS A 401 -19.79 -5.22 -1.17
N ILE A 402 -19.31 -4.62 -0.10
CA ILE A 402 -18.78 -5.37 1.04
C ILE A 402 -19.90 -5.66 2.03
N ASN A 403 -20.08 -6.93 2.37
CA ASN A 403 -20.99 -7.32 3.44
C ASN A 403 -20.34 -7.02 4.80
N ALA A 404 -20.84 -5.99 5.48
CA ALA A 404 -20.31 -5.55 6.78
C ALA A 404 -20.47 -6.60 7.88
N ASP A 405 -21.36 -7.59 7.75
CA ASP A 405 -21.51 -8.65 8.75
C ASP A 405 -20.44 -9.74 8.62
N GLN A 406 -19.87 -9.92 7.43
CA GLN A 406 -18.90 -10.97 7.12
C GLN A 406 -17.47 -10.45 6.98
N THR A 407 -17.32 -9.20 6.54
CA THR A 407 -16.03 -8.62 6.17
C THR A 407 -15.71 -7.42 7.06
N GLN A 408 -14.47 -7.37 7.53
CA GLN A 408 -13.89 -6.20 8.16
C GLN A 408 -12.89 -5.52 7.22
N VAL A 409 -13.05 -4.21 7.06
CA VAL A 409 -12.23 -3.41 6.16
C VAL A 409 -11.29 -2.52 6.97
N PHE A 410 -10.02 -2.59 6.64
CA PHE A 410 -8.96 -1.74 7.15
C PHE A 410 -8.40 -0.89 6.02
N PHE A 411 -7.99 0.33 6.33
CA PHE A 411 -7.15 1.13 5.45
C PHE A 411 -5.86 1.49 6.17
N ARG A 412 -4.73 1.06 5.63
CA ARG A 412 -3.40 1.38 6.16
C ARG A 412 -2.94 2.73 5.65
N GLY A 413 -2.56 3.61 6.57
CA GLY A 413 -2.02 4.92 6.26
C GLY A 413 -0.77 4.89 5.36
N PHE A 414 -0.37 6.09 4.93
CA PHE A 414 0.75 6.31 4.03
C PHE A 414 2.07 5.94 4.71
N SER A 415 2.94 5.25 3.99
CA SER A 415 4.28 4.89 4.46
C SER A 415 5.25 6.00 4.08
N VAL A 416 5.74 6.77 5.04
CA VAL A 416 6.60 7.93 4.76
C VAL A 416 7.97 7.49 4.20
N THR A 417 8.55 8.28 3.29
CA THR A 417 9.85 8.05 2.65
C THR A 417 10.92 8.98 3.22
N HIS A 418 12.20 8.59 3.12
CA HIS A 418 13.33 9.36 3.70
C HIS A 418 14.46 9.57 2.68
N PHE A 419 14.18 10.32 1.61
CA PHE A 419 15.21 10.69 0.64
C PHE A 419 15.91 11.99 1.04
N TRP A 420 17.17 11.90 1.45
CA TRP A 420 18.01 13.06 1.81
C TRP A 420 18.93 13.48 0.65
N GLY A 421 19.14 14.79 0.47
CA GLY A 421 20.07 15.32 -0.54
C GLY A 421 19.60 15.23 -2.00
N GLY A 422 18.39 14.74 -2.25
CA GLY A 422 17.80 14.62 -3.58
C GLY A 422 16.46 13.87 -3.54
N GLN A 423 15.78 13.76 -4.68
CA GLN A 423 14.61 12.89 -4.81
C GLN A 423 15.04 11.46 -5.12
N TRP A 424 14.09 10.53 -5.05
CA TRP A 424 14.29 9.10 -5.37
C TRP A 424 14.94 8.83 -6.73
N ASN A 425 14.76 9.73 -7.70
CA ASN A 425 15.28 9.65 -9.07
C ASN A 425 16.48 10.58 -9.35
N SER A 426 16.93 11.34 -8.34
CA SER A 426 17.95 12.39 -8.48
C SER A 426 19.01 12.34 -7.37
N GLY A 427 19.27 11.14 -6.83
CA GLY A 427 20.36 10.91 -5.87
C GLY A 427 19.98 11.11 -4.41
N GLY A 428 18.69 11.04 -4.06
CA GLY A 428 18.25 10.98 -2.66
C GLY A 428 18.73 9.71 -1.95
N GLN A 429 19.17 9.84 -0.70
CA GLN A 429 19.86 8.78 0.05
C GLN A 429 19.30 8.59 1.46
N CYS A 430 19.50 7.39 2.01
CA CYS A 430 19.20 7.00 3.39
C CYS A 430 20.19 5.96 3.95
N HIS A 431 21.25 5.57 3.22
CA HIS A 431 22.20 4.53 3.65
C HIS A 431 22.96 4.83 4.95
N LYS A 432 23.04 6.11 5.34
CA LYS A 432 23.75 6.55 6.55
C LYS A 432 22.88 6.54 7.80
N GLU A 433 21.58 6.28 7.65
CA GLU A 433 20.63 6.32 8.75
C GLU A 433 20.59 4.97 9.47
N THR A 434 21.09 4.92 10.70
CA THR A 434 21.11 3.70 11.53
C THR A 434 20.24 3.80 12.78
N GLU A 435 19.71 4.99 13.07
CA GLU A 435 18.87 5.29 14.22
C GLU A 435 17.62 6.07 13.79
N PRO A 436 16.48 5.92 14.50
CA PRO A 436 15.28 6.72 14.27
C PRO A 436 15.52 8.23 14.41
N ILE A 437 14.55 9.02 13.96
CA ILE A 437 14.41 10.42 14.35
C ILE A 437 13.97 10.44 15.81
N PHE A 438 14.67 11.20 16.67
CA PHE A 438 14.28 11.41 18.06
C PHE A 438 13.73 12.81 18.32
N ASN A 439 14.19 13.80 17.55
CA ASN A 439 13.72 15.17 17.65
C ASN A 439 12.60 15.39 16.63
N GLU A 440 11.39 15.62 17.13
CA GLU A 440 10.16 15.78 16.35
C GLU A 440 10.22 16.93 15.34
N ALA A 441 11.10 17.92 15.55
CA ALA A 441 11.31 19.03 14.61
C ALA A 441 11.84 18.57 13.23
N TYR A 442 12.44 17.37 13.14
CA TYR A 442 12.89 16.79 11.87
C TYR A 442 11.84 15.94 11.17
N LEU A 443 10.67 15.75 11.78
CA LEU A 443 9.59 15.01 11.16
C LEU A 443 8.94 15.81 10.04
N GLN A 444 8.44 15.10 9.03
CA GLN A 444 7.78 15.71 7.88
C GLN A 444 6.39 16.22 8.25
N ARG A 445 5.88 17.16 7.43
CA ARG A 445 4.47 17.57 7.52
C ARG A 445 3.58 16.35 7.27
N TYR A 446 2.48 16.27 8.00
CA TYR A 446 1.51 15.18 7.83
C TYR A 446 1.02 15.12 6.37
N PRO A 447 0.99 13.94 5.71
CA PRO A 447 0.73 13.85 4.28
C PRO A 447 -0.67 14.35 3.90
N SER A 448 -0.77 15.23 2.90
CA SER A 448 -2.03 15.75 2.33
C SER A 448 -3.00 14.63 1.90
N LYS A 449 -2.46 13.54 1.35
CA LYS A 449 -3.21 12.33 0.98
C LYS A 449 -3.89 11.65 2.17
N MET A 450 -3.35 11.76 3.38
CA MET A 450 -4.00 11.20 4.57
C MET A 450 -5.16 12.08 5.03
N LEU A 451 -5.04 13.40 4.95
CA LEU A 451 -6.16 14.31 5.18
C LEU A 451 -7.32 14.04 4.20
N ALA A 452 -7.00 13.78 2.92
CA ALA A 452 -8.00 13.39 1.93
C ALA A 452 -8.68 12.04 2.27
N LEU A 453 -7.90 11.07 2.75
CA LEU A 453 -8.43 9.78 3.21
C LEU A 453 -9.36 9.93 4.42
N GLU A 454 -8.94 10.69 5.43
CA GLU A 454 -9.72 10.97 6.63
C GLU A 454 -11.06 11.62 6.26
N HIS A 455 -11.03 12.62 5.37
CA HIS A 455 -12.23 13.27 4.85
C HIS A 455 -13.20 12.29 4.15
N VAL A 456 -12.67 11.38 3.32
CA VAL A 456 -13.49 10.38 2.63
C VAL A 456 -14.06 9.35 3.60
N ILE A 457 -13.26 8.85 4.54
CA ILE A 457 -13.71 7.86 5.54
C ILE A 457 -14.85 8.42 6.40
N GLN A 458 -14.80 9.69 6.78
CA GLN A 458 -15.87 10.36 7.54
C GLN A 458 -17.24 10.35 6.84
N GLN A 459 -17.26 10.19 5.51
CA GLN A 459 -18.49 10.18 4.71
C GLN A 459 -19.01 8.75 4.41
N MET A 460 -18.28 7.72 4.83
CA MET A 460 -18.64 6.33 4.55
C MET A 460 -19.75 5.84 5.49
N LYS A 461 -20.62 4.96 4.96
CA LYS A 461 -21.60 4.23 5.79
C LYS A 461 -20.95 3.03 6.48
N ALA A 462 -20.09 2.32 5.77
CA ALA A 462 -19.38 1.18 6.30
C ALA A 462 -18.29 1.62 7.28
N ARG A 463 -18.23 0.94 8.44
CA ARG A 463 -17.15 1.16 9.40
C ARG A 463 -15.83 0.59 8.87
N VAL A 464 -14.91 1.48 8.50
CA VAL A 464 -13.52 1.15 8.16
C VAL A 464 -12.62 1.42 9.36
N VAL A 465 -11.70 0.51 9.64
CA VAL A 465 -10.65 0.75 10.64
C VAL A 465 -9.46 1.42 9.95
N TYR A 466 -9.24 2.70 10.26
CA TYR A 466 -8.08 3.43 9.78
C TYR A 466 -6.85 3.13 10.65
N MET A 467 -5.80 2.59 10.04
CA MET A 467 -4.51 2.41 10.71
C MET A 467 -3.61 3.61 10.42
N ASN A 468 -3.61 4.61 11.30
CA ASN A 468 -2.87 5.86 11.13
C ASN A 468 -1.36 5.70 11.39
N ILE A 469 -0.70 4.90 10.55
CA ILE A 469 0.73 4.56 10.71
C ILE A 469 1.68 5.66 10.21
N SER A 470 1.19 6.74 9.62
CA SER A 470 2.05 7.68 8.88
C SER A 470 3.05 8.39 9.78
N ARG A 471 2.59 8.94 10.91
CA ARG A 471 3.46 9.64 11.87
C ARG A 471 4.46 8.68 12.53
N LEU A 472 4.01 7.52 13.02
CA LEU A 472 4.91 6.54 13.63
C LEU A 472 5.96 6.02 12.64
N THR A 473 5.64 5.95 11.36
CA THR A 473 6.56 5.50 10.31
C THR A 473 7.61 6.57 9.96
N ASP A 474 7.27 7.85 10.03
CA ASP A 474 8.17 8.99 9.76
C ASP A 474 9.35 9.06 10.75
N TYR A 475 9.20 8.52 11.96
CA TYR A 475 10.35 8.38 12.86
C TYR A 475 11.43 7.43 12.32
N ARG A 476 11.09 6.50 11.43
CA ARG A 476 11.91 5.31 11.16
C ARG A 476 12.85 5.44 9.96
N LYS A 477 13.54 6.57 9.80
CA LYS A 477 14.54 6.76 8.73
C LYS A 477 15.60 5.66 8.63
N ASP A 478 15.85 4.94 9.71
CA ASP A 478 16.77 3.80 9.82
C ASP A 478 16.29 2.50 9.16
N GLY A 479 14.99 2.34 8.92
CA GLY A 479 14.39 1.06 8.54
C GLY A 479 14.46 0.69 7.06
N HIS A 480 14.98 1.57 6.20
CA HIS A 480 14.94 1.41 4.75
C HIS A 480 16.01 0.44 4.20
N PRO A 481 15.76 -0.26 3.07
CA PRO A 481 16.78 -1.06 2.39
C PRO A 481 17.95 -0.25 1.87
N SER A 482 17.70 0.96 1.39
CA SER A 482 18.74 1.83 0.83
C SER A 482 19.53 1.11 -0.28
N VAL A 483 20.87 1.05 -0.17
CA VAL A 483 21.78 0.32 -1.07
C VAL A 483 21.67 -1.20 -0.89
N TYR A 484 21.15 -1.66 0.24
CA TYR A 484 20.98 -3.08 0.59
C TYR A 484 19.68 -3.68 0.02
N ARG A 485 19.08 -3.05 -1.00
CA ARG A 485 17.99 -3.64 -1.81
C ARG A 485 18.49 -4.69 -2.81
N THR A 486 19.74 -4.59 -3.23
CA THR A 486 20.39 -5.60 -4.09
C THR A 486 21.52 -6.23 -3.31
N GLY A 487 21.75 -7.53 -3.50
CA GLY A 487 22.90 -8.18 -2.89
C GLY A 487 24.18 -7.48 -3.28
N TYR A 488 25.00 -7.12 -2.28
CA TYR A 488 26.34 -6.57 -2.46
C TYR A 488 27.20 -7.57 -3.25
N LYS A 489 27.16 -7.49 -4.58
CA LYS A 489 28.26 -8.02 -5.39
C LYS A 489 29.29 -6.91 -5.42
N ALA A 490 30.51 -7.21 -4.96
CA ALA A 490 31.66 -6.31 -4.95
C ALA A 490 31.96 -5.62 -6.30
N SER A 491 31.27 -5.99 -7.37
CA SER A 491 31.37 -5.44 -8.72
C SER A 491 30.42 -4.27 -9.03
N MET A 492 29.59 -3.79 -8.10
CA MET A 492 28.84 -2.54 -8.31
C MET A 492 29.64 -1.38 -7.73
N ASN A 493 30.11 -0.49 -8.59
CA ASN A 493 30.73 0.77 -8.16
C ASN A 493 29.78 1.45 -7.17
N HIS A 494 30.22 1.65 -5.92
CA HIS A 494 29.47 2.29 -4.83
C HIS A 494 28.70 3.54 -5.32
N ASN A 495 29.32 4.29 -6.24
CA ASN A 495 28.74 5.49 -6.84
C ASN A 495 27.44 5.25 -7.61
N THR A 496 27.23 4.07 -8.21
CA THR A 496 25.98 3.76 -8.95
C THR A 496 24.87 3.28 -8.06
N ALA A 497 25.18 2.53 -7.00
CA ALA A 497 24.17 2.09 -6.03
C ALA A 497 23.62 3.27 -5.24
N ALA A 498 24.47 4.22 -4.88
CA ALA A 498 24.11 5.45 -4.17
C ALA A 498 23.20 6.41 -4.99
N LEU A 499 23.07 6.21 -6.30
CA LEU A 499 22.18 7.02 -7.15
C LEU A 499 20.72 6.53 -7.12
N PHE A 500 20.48 5.27 -6.72
CA PHE A 500 19.17 4.61 -6.80
C PHE A 500 18.89 3.77 -5.54
N GLU A 501 19.06 4.40 -4.39
CA GLU A 501 18.71 3.84 -3.09
C GLU A 501 17.21 3.66 -2.95
N ASP A 502 16.81 2.60 -2.24
CA ASP A 502 15.42 2.41 -1.86
C ASP A 502 15.16 2.98 -0.47
N CYS A 503 14.72 4.23 -0.43
CA CYS A 503 14.27 4.92 0.78
C CYS A 503 12.73 5.02 0.83
N SER A 504 12.03 4.04 0.23
CA SER A 504 10.58 3.95 0.22
C SER A 504 10.07 2.68 0.87
N HIS A 505 10.61 1.52 0.48
CA HIS A 505 10.28 0.23 1.09
C HIS A 505 11.05 0.02 2.40
N TRP A 506 10.85 -1.12 3.05
CA TRP A 506 11.39 -1.40 4.37
C TRP A 506 12.13 -2.73 4.41
N CYS A 507 13.23 -2.76 5.15
CA CYS A 507 13.89 -4.00 5.51
C CYS A 507 12.93 -4.92 6.26
N LEU A 508 13.04 -6.23 5.98
CA LEU A 508 12.34 -7.28 6.73
C LEU A 508 13.34 -8.24 7.39
N PRO A 509 13.19 -8.52 8.70
CA PRO A 509 12.27 -7.89 9.67
C PRO A 509 12.55 -6.39 9.86
N GLY A 510 11.57 -5.65 10.36
CA GLY A 510 11.65 -4.18 10.50
C GLY A 510 10.31 -3.50 10.73
N VAL A 511 10.15 -2.27 10.22
CA VAL A 511 8.97 -1.42 10.41
C VAL A 511 7.63 -2.11 10.06
N PRO A 512 7.51 -2.91 8.98
CA PRO A 512 6.26 -3.59 8.66
C PRO A 512 5.84 -4.65 9.68
N ASP A 513 6.77 -5.17 10.49
CA ASP A 513 6.42 -6.06 11.61
C ASP A 513 5.59 -5.31 12.66
N THR A 514 5.93 -4.05 12.93
CA THR A 514 5.15 -3.18 13.83
C THR A 514 3.79 -2.83 13.24
N TRP A 515 3.69 -2.61 11.92
CA TRP A 515 2.37 -2.41 11.29
C TRP A 515 1.47 -3.63 11.48
N ASN A 516 2.04 -4.84 11.39
CA ASN A 516 1.31 -6.09 11.62
C ASN A 516 0.94 -6.29 13.09
N GLU A 517 1.79 -5.84 14.03
CA GLU A 517 1.42 -5.78 15.45
C GLU A 517 0.23 -4.84 15.69
N LEU A 518 0.24 -3.66 15.07
CA LEU A 518 -0.88 -2.73 15.14
C LEU A 518 -2.14 -3.28 14.46
N LEU A 519 -2.02 -4.04 13.37
CA LEU A 519 -3.15 -4.75 12.76
C LEU A 519 -3.73 -5.77 13.74
N TYR A 520 -2.89 -6.58 14.39
CA TYR A 520 -3.31 -7.55 15.40
C TYR A 520 -4.04 -6.87 16.56
N VAL A 521 -3.46 -5.81 17.13
CA VAL A 521 -4.09 -5.02 18.20
C VAL A 521 -5.41 -4.39 17.74
N SER A 522 -5.47 -3.88 16.51
CA SER A 522 -6.70 -3.32 15.95
C SER A 522 -7.79 -4.38 15.74
N LEU A 523 -7.41 -5.61 15.36
CA LEU A 523 -8.32 -6.74 15.27
C LEU A 523 -8.81 -7.18 16.66
N LEU A 524 -7.96 -7.18 17.69
CA LEU A 524 -8.43 -7.46 19.05
C LEU A 524 -9.36 -6.35 19.59
N LYS A 525 -9.08 -5.09 19.26
CA LYS A 525 -9.84 -3.93 19.76
C LYS A 525 -11.16 -3.72 19.02
N TYR A 526 -11.18 -3.89 17.70
CA TYR A 526 -12.32 -3.56 16.84
C TYR A 526 -12.88 -4.77 16.08
N GLY A 527 -12.34 -5.96 16.30
CA GLY A 527 -12.64 -7.17 15.56
C GLY A 527 -14.10 -7.59 15.59
N LYS A 528 -14.48 -8.36 14.57
CA LYS A 528 -15.78 -9.04 14.50
C LYS A 528 -15.58 -10.55 14.62
N GLY A 529 -16.65 -11.27 14.99
CA GLY A 529 -16.65 -12.74 15.07
C GLY A 529 -15.56 -13.27 16.01
N THR A 530 -14.71 -14.17 15.52
CA THR A 530 -13.61 -14.82 16.26
C THR A 530 -12.55 -13.85 16.81
N TRP A 531 -12.58 -12.59 16.38
CA TRP A 531 -11.69 -11.55 16.86
C TRP A 531 -12.23 -10.80 18.09
N LYS A 532 -13.52 -10.95 18.42
CA LYS A 532 -14.07 -10.46 19.70
C LYS A 532 -13.57 -11.37 20.82
N SER A 533 -12.99 -10.76 21.86
CA SER A 533 -12.59 -11.44 23.11
C SER A 533 -13.80 -11.84 23.94
#